data_AF-A0A7C4G124-F1
#
_entry.id   AF-A0A7C4G124-F1
#
_cell.length_a   1.000
_cell.length_b   1.000
_cell.length_c   1.000
_cell.angle_alpha   90.00
_cell.angle_beta   90.00
_cell.angle_gamma   90.00
#
_symmetry.space_group_name_H-M   'P 1'
#
loop_
_entity.id
_entity.type
_entity.pdbx_description
1 polymer ?
#
loop_
_entity_poly.entity_id
_entity_poly.type
_entity_poly.pdbx_seq_one_letter_code
_entity_poly.pdbx_strand_id
1 'polypeptide(L)' 'MITGVVLHSGERLEYSYDELDRLTGEQALGAGGETIRQAAYGYDAVGNRTNKTA' A
#
# COMPACT_ATOMS: atom_id res chain seq x y z
N MET A 1 -6.24 4.16 10.95
CA MET A 1 -5.53 3.49 9.84
C MET A 1 -4.03 3.72 9.97
N ILE A 2 -3.19 2.71 9.67
CA ILE A 2 -1.73 2.88 9.62
C ILE A 2 -1.39 3.33 8.20
N THR A 3 -0.83 4.52 8.02
CA THR A 3 -0.46 5.05 6.69
C THR A 3 0.97 4.70 6.28
N GLY A 4 1.78 4.19 7.22
CA GLY A 4 3.09 3.62 6.92
C GLY A 4 3.84 3.15 8.15
N VAL A 5 4.94 2.43 7.91
CA VAL A 5 5.90 1.97 8.94
C VAL A 5 7.32 2.07 8.39
N VAL A 6 8.25 2.47 9.25
CA VAL A 6 9.69 2.41 8.97
C VAL A 6 10.27 1.20 9.69
N LEU A 7 10.93 0.33 8.94
CA LEU A 7 11.58 -0.86 9.45
C LEU A 7 12.96 -0.50 10.01
N HIS A 8 13.51 -1.36 10.87
CA HIS A 8 14.85 -1.16 11.43
C HIS A 8 15.95 -1.08 10.36
N SER A 9 15.74 -1.73 9.21
CA SER A 9 16.62 -1.67 8.03
C SER A 9 16.62 -0.31 7.32
N GLY A 10 15.73 0.62 7.69
CA GLY A 10 15.54 1.90 7.01
C GLY A 10 14.55 1.84 5.84
N GLU A 11 14.10 0.65 5.47
CA GLU A 11 13.01 0.44 4.51
C GLU A 11 11.70 1.03 5.06
N ARG A 12 10.84 1.47 4.16
CA ARG A 12 9.54 2.06 4.51
C ARG A 12 8.44 1.32 3.78
N LEU A 13 7.35 1.06 4.49
CA LEU A 13 6.11 0.60 3.90
C LEU A 13 5.11 1.74 3.99
N GLU A 14 4.48 2.08 2.88
CA GLU A 14 3.46 3.12 2.78
C GLU A 14 2.15 2.50 2.31
N TYR A 15 1.04 2.97 2.86
CA TYR A 15 -0.29 2.43 2.62
C TYR A 15 -1.28 3.55 2.29
N SER A 16 -2.06 3.32 1.23
CA SER A 16 -3.13 4.22 0.78
C SER A 16 -4.47 3.56 1.01
N TYR A 17 -5.45 4.35 1.42
CA TYR A 17 -6.81 3.90 1.73
C TYR A 17 -7.85 4.74 0.99
N ASP A 18 -9.02 4.16 0.75
CA ASP A 18 -10.21 4.92 0.32
C ASP A 18 -11.03 5.42 1.51
N GLU A 19 -12.12 6.14 1.22
CA GLU A 19 -13.04 6.71 2.22
C GLU A 19 -13.76 5.64 3.08
N LEU A 20 -13.68 4.37 2.69
CA LEU A 20 -14.25 3.22 3.41
C LEU A 20 -13.19 2.45 4.21
N ASP A 21 -12.01 3.05 4.43
CA ASP A 21 -10.86 2.46 5.14
C ASP A 21 -10.32 1.17 4.48
N ARG A 22 -10.53 0.97 3.18
CA ARG A 22 -10.02 -0.20 2.44
C ARG A 22 -8.66 0.13 1.80
N LEU A 23 -7.73 -0.80 1.87
CA LEU A 23 -6.37 -0.64 1.33
C LEU A 23 -6.39 -0.57 -0.20
N THR A 24 -6.15 0.60 -0.78
CA THR A 24 -6.11 0.81 -2.24
C THR A 24 -4.71 0.75 -2.83
N GLY A 25 -3.67 0.91 -2.01
CA GLY A 25 -2.29 0.87 -2.45
C GLY A 25 -1.32 0.51 -1.34
N GLU A 26 -0.24 -0.16 -1.72
CA GLU A 26 0.92 -0.39 -0.86
C GLU A 26 2.20 -0.13 -1.64
N GLN A 27 3.18 0.50 -0.99
CA GLN A 27 4.50 0.73 -1.56
C GLN A 27 5.57 0.36 -0.54
N ALA A 28 6.61 -0.35 -1.00
CA ALA A 28 7.83 -0.61 -0.25
C ALA A 28 8.94 0.24 -0.86
N LEU A 29 9.51 1.11 -0.03
CA LEU A 29 10.65 1.94 -0.36
C LEU A 29 11.89 1.39 0.34
N GLY A 30 12.99 1.33 -0.38
CA GLY A 30 14.28 1.03 0.23
C GLY A 30 14.79 2.17 1.09
N ALA A 31 15.89 1.93 1.80
CA ALA A 31 16.48 2.93 2.67
C ALA A 31 16.89 4.21 1.91
N GLY A 32 17.21 4.10 0.62
CA GLY A 32 17.52 5.22 -0.28
C GLY A 32 16.30 5.95 -0.84
N GLY A 33 15.08 5.48 -0.56
CA GLY A 33 13.83 6.04 -1.06
C GLY A 33 13.42 5.52 -2.44
N GLU A 34 14.13 4.54 -2.99
CA GLU A 34 13.76 3.86 -4.22
C GLU A 34 12.59 2.91 -4.01
N THR A 35 11.67 2.82 -4.98
CA THR A 35 10.59 1.85 -4.93
C THR A 35 11.11 0.44 -5.17
N ILE A 36 11.09 -0.39 -4.13
CA ILE A 36 11.40 -1.83 -4.20
C ILE A 36 10.20 -2.60 -4.73
N ARG A 37 9.00 -2.21 -4.30
CA ARG A 37 7.76 -2.88 -4.65
C ARG A 37 6.60 -1.93 -4.55
N GLN A 38 5.60 -2.12 -5.39
CA GLN A 38 4.31 -1.45 -5.26
C GLN A 38 3.19 -2.41 -5.60
N ALA A 39 1.99 -2.13 -5.12
CA ALA A 39 0.78 -2.75 -5.63
C ALA A 39 -0.42 -1.81 -5.45
N ALA A 40 -1.39 -1.91 -6.37
CA ALA A 40 -2.68 -1.25 -6.26
C ALA A 40 -3.83 -2.25 -6.23
N TYR A 41 -4.92 -1.83 -5.60
CA TYR A 41 -6.04 -2.66 -5.22
C TYR A 41 -7.33 -1.98 -5.68
N GLY A 42 -8.17 -2.72 -6.42
CA GLY A 42 -9.50 -2.28 -6.82
C GLY A 42 -10.58 -3.04 -6.05
N TYR A 43 -11.70 -2.37 -5.76
CA TYR A 43 -12.84 -2.95 -5.05
C TYR A 43 -14.14 -2.71 -5.80
N ASP A 44 -15.09 -3.64 -5.69
CA ASP A 44 -16.47 -3.41 -6.10
C ASP A 44 -17.25 -2.61 -5.03
N ALA A 45 -18.51 -2.31 -5.34
CA ALA A 45 -19.39 -1.52 -4.48
C ALA A 45 -19.74 -2.22 -3.15
N VAL A 46 -19.61 -3.55 -3.08
CA VAL A 46 -19.92 -4.32 -1.86
C VAL A 46 -18.66 -4.66 -1.03
N GLY A 47 -17.46 -4.28 -1.53
CA GLY A 47 -16.20 -4.42 -0.80
C GLY A 47 -15.34 -5.61 -1.18
N ASN A 48 -15.70 -6.37 -2.21
CA ASN A 48 -14.82 -7.43 -2.69
C ASN A 48 -13.67 -6.81 -3.47
N ARG A 49 -12.45 -7.31 -3.24
CA ARG A 49 -11.30 -6.94 -4.07
C ARG A 49 -11.45 -7.57 -5.45
N THR A 50 -11.45 -6.73 -6.49
CA THR A 50 -11.62 -7.15 -7.89
C THR A 50 -10.32 -7.09 -8.69
N ASN A 51 -9.33 -6.32 -8.23
CA ASN A 51 -8.07 -6.15 -8.95
C ASN A 51 -6.84 -6.13 -8.02
N LYS A 52 -5.72 -6.60 -8.55
CA LYS A 52 -4.36 -6.44 -8.03
C LYS A 52 -3.43 -6.11 -9.19
N THR A 53 -2.83 -4.93 -9.16
CA THR A 53 -1.72 -4.58 -10.06
C THR A 53 -0.44 -4.47 -9.25
N ALA A 54 0.69 -4.85 -9.83
CA ALA A 54 2.04 -4.75 -9.27
C ALA A 54 2.88 -3.79 -10.10
#